data_AF-A0A2S6V7U9-F1
#
_entry.id   AF-A0A2S6V7U9-F1
#
_cell.length_a   1.000
_cell.length_b   1.000
_cell.length_c   1.000
_cell.angle_alpha   90.00
_cell.angle_beta   90.00
_cell.angle_gamma   90.00
#
_symmetry.space_group_name_H-M   'P 1'
#
loop_
_entity.id
_entity.type
_entity.pdbx_description
1 polymer ?
#
loop_
_entity_poly.entity_id
_entity_poly.type
_entity_poly.pdbx_seq_one_letter_code
_entity_poly.pdbx_strand_id
1 'polypeptide(L)'
;MKSITHALFATTATSLVLGTAEPTLLLTGALASQLPDVDTSKSIPGRILLPLSSWLEKRYPHRTITHSFLATGAIALVTLPIAFVAIKLWQALVLGYFCGWFADVFTKSGVAAFYPSAARLVIPGNPQLRLSTGSNAEYFVMAVLILVAIASISINSNGGILRTFNSTLGIPSGAVEIVNTEGSQYLLMAQVYGRWAIAQQSVNEKFEVVRPLTQTDLLLKNASGTLYRVGSSQNCQIIASRILVERSRPIKLQVQELQLTDEVIAEVLAQYQSFTSERTYINGTLAVEDAEDLVIPTHADSFDTITLQQQREVGVVRLESASPAEVLSLLGDYYASGSLIIRKVEVL
;
A
#
# COMPACT_ATOMS: atom_id res chain seq x y z
N MET A 1 14.76 -33.02 3.50
CA MET A 1 14.31 -32.44 4.79
C MET A 1 12.87 -32.91 5.03
N LYS A 2 12.13 -32.48 6.07
CA LYS A 2 10.69 -32.78 6.15
C LYS A 2 9.90 -32.00 5.10
N SER A 3 8.87 -32.64 4.53
CA SER A 3 7.93 -32.04 3.57
C SER A 3 7.34 -30.71 4.07
N ILE A 4 6.97 -30.64 5.36
CA ILE A 4 6.43 -29.43 5.99
C ILE A 4 7.46 -28.29 5.97
N THR A 5 8.73 -28.58 6.26
CA THR A 5 9.80 -27.57 6.23
C THR A 5 10.05 -27.04 4.83
N HIS A 6 9.97 -27.89 3.80
CA HIS A 6 10.02 -27.47 2.39
C HIS A 6 8.86 -26.54 2.02
N ALA A 7 7.63 -26.93 2.41
CA ALA A 7 6.44 -26.14 2.16
C ALA A 7 6.51 -24.76 2.84
N LEU A 8 6.95 -24.71 4.11
CA LEU A 8 7.13 -23.46 4.84
C LEU A 8 8.20 -22.58 4.20
N PHE A 9 9.37 -23.13 3.86
CA PHE A 9 10.43 -22.37 3.20
C PHE A 9 9.96 -21.75 1.88
N ALA A 10 9.28 -22.53 1.04
CA ALA A 10 8.72 -22.03 -0.21
C ALA A 10 7.59 -21.02 -0.02
N THR A 11 6.73 -21.21 0.98
CA THR A 11 5.66 -20.25 1.32
C THR A 11 6.25 -18.91 1.76
N THR A 12 7.23 -18.94 2.67
CA THR A 12 7.92 -17.74 3.14
C THR A 12 8.64 -17.03 2.01
N ALA A 13 9.37 -17.77 1.16
CA ALA A 13 10.04 -17.20 -0.01
C ALA A 13 9.06 -16.59 -1.01
N THR A 14 7.93 -17.26 -1.28
CA THR A 14 6.88 -16.76 -2.17
C THR A 14 6.27 -15.47 -1.62
N SER A 15 6.00 -15.40 -0.31
CA SER A 15 5.48 -14.18 0.32
C SER A 15 6.46 -13.02 0.22
N LEU A 16 7.75 -13.26 0.53
CA LEU A 16 8.78 -12.21 0.56
C LEU A 16 9.16 -11.73 -0.85
N VAL A 17 9.43 -12.65 -1.78
CA VAL A 17 9.94 -12.33 -3.12
C VAL A 17 8.85 -11.72 -3.99
N LEU A 18 7.62 -12.25 -3.93
CA LEU A 18 6.50 -11.71 -4.71
C LEU A 18 5.73 -10.61 -3.97
N GLY A 19 6.10 -10.29 -2.72
CA GLY A 19 5.44 -9.29 -1.90
C GLY A 19 3.94 -9.54 -1.72
N THR A 20 3.55 -10.82 -1.56
CA THR A 20 2.14 -11.23 -1.58
C THR A 20 1.71 -11.91 -0.28
N ALA A 21 0.44 -11.70 0.07
CA ALA A 21 -0.29 -12.42 1.11
C ALA A 21 -1.43 -13.27 0.52
N GLU A 22 -1.52 -13.38 -0.80
CA GLU A 22 -2.61 -14.09 -1.47
C GLU A 22 -2.52 -15.61 -1.24
N PRO A 23 -3.54 -16.25 -0.63
CA PRO A 23 -3.47 -17.66 -0.27
C PRO A 23 -3.21 -18.60 -1.44
N THR A 24 -3.72 -18.28 -2.63
CA THR A 24 -3.57 -19.07 -3.86
C THR A 24 -2.11 -19.18 -4.29
N LEU A 25 -1.38 -18.05 -4.28
CA LEU A 25 0.03 -17.98 -4.65
C LEU A 25 0.90 -18.68 -3.61
N LEU A 26 0.62 -18.43 -2.32
CA LEU A 26 1.33 -19.07 -1.21
C LEU A 26 1.18 -20.60 -1.24
N LEU A 27 -0.06 -21.09 -1.44
CA LEU A 27 -0.34 -22.52 -1.58
C LEU A 27 0.33 -23.11 -2.83
N THR A 28 0.34 -22.38 -3.94
CA THR A 28 1.02 -22.81 -5.18
C THR A 28 2.51 -23.01 -4.94
N GLY A 29 3.18 -22.05 -4.29
CA GLY A 29 4.58 -22.18 -3.93
C GLY A 29 4.84 -23.37 -2.98
N ALA A 30 3.98 -23.55 -1.98
CA ALA A 30 4.05 -24.67 -1.03
C ALA A 30 3.92 -26.03 -1.74
N LEU A 31 2.95 -26.18 -2.64
CA LEU A 31 2.73 -27.42 -3.39
C LEU A 31 3.85 -27.68 -4.39
N ALA A 32 4.28 -26.65 -5.13
CA ALA A 32 5.36 -26.77 -6.10
C ALA A 32 6.69 -27.19 -5.46
N SER A 33 6.92 -26.80 -4.19
CA SER A 33 8.12 -27.20 -3.43
C SER A 33 8.27 -28.70 -3.20
N GLN A 34 7.19 -29.46 -3.34
CA GLN A 34 7.20 -30.91 -3.17
C GLN A 34 7.58 -31.64 -4.47
N LEU A 35 7.37 -31.01 -5.62
CA LEU A 35 7.58 -31.64 -6.93
C LEU A 35 9.02 -32.16 -7.18
N PRO A 36 10.11 -31.54 -6.67
CA PRO A 36 11.45 -32.10 -6.84
C PRO A 36 11.60 -33.53 -6.34
N ASP A 37 10.87 -33.92 -5.29
CA ASP A 37 10.90 -35.27 -4.69
C ASP A 37 10.20 -36.34 -5.54
N VAL A 38 9.77 -36.02 -6.77
CA VAL A 38 9.23 -37.01 -7.73
C VAL A 38 10.26 -38.07 -8.14
N ASP A 39 11.54 -37.85 -7.85
CA ASP A 39 12.63 -38.78 -8.14
C ASP A 39 12.67 -40.02 -7.23
N THR A 40 11.81 -40.10 -6.20
CA THR A 40 11.63 -41.31 -5.40
C THR A 40 10.17 -41.75 -5.36
N SER A 41 9.91 -43.04 -5.54
CA SER A 41 8.56 -43.62 -5.42
C SER A 41 8.00 -43.57 -3.99
N LYS A 42 8.82 -43.22 -3.00
CA LYS A 42 8.42 -43.18 -1.58
C LYS A 42 7.74 -41.88 -1.20
N SER A 43 8.00 -40.78 -1.90
CA SER A 43 7.39 -39.46 -1.63
C SER A 43 5.93 -39.41 -2.11
N ILE A 44 5.13 -38.50 -1.55
CA ILE A 44 3.75 -38.27 -2.01
C ILE A 44 3.70 -37.95 -3.53
N PRO A 45 4.46 -36.95 -4.05
CA PRO A 45 4.44 -36.65 -5.47
C PRO A 45 4.97 -37.81 -6.32
N GLY A 46 5.95 -38.56 -5.83
CA GLY A 46 6.45 -39.76 -6.49
C GLY A 46 5.42 -40.89 -6.59
N ARG A 47 4.58 -41.10 -5.57
CA ARG A 47 3.49 -42.10 -5.61
C ARG A 47 2.38 -41.71 -6.59
N ILE A 48 2.08 -40.42 -6.69
CA ILE A 48 1.05 -39.90 -7.61
C ILE A 48 1.50 -40.06 -9.06
N LEU A 49 2.78 -39.86 -9.35
CA LEU A 49 3.34 -39.86 -10.70
C LEU A 49 3.98 -41.21 -11.09
N LEU A 50 3.50 -42.32 -10.56
CA LEU A 50 3.86 -43.64 -11.08
C LEU A 50 3.32 -43.78 -12.52
N PRO A 51 4.10 -44.30 -13.49
CA PRO A 51 5.38 -45.02 -13.32
C PRO A 51 6.65 -44.15 -13.44
N LEU A 52 6.53 -42.85 -13.71
CA LEU A 52 7.67 -41.95 -13.97
C LEU A 52 8.67 -41.92 -12.80
N SER A 53 8.18 -41.82 -11.57
CA SER A 53 9.01 -41.82 -10.36
C SER A 53 9.82 -43.10 -10.20
N SER A 54 9.24 -44.27 -10.49
CA SER A 54 9.94 -45.57 -10.43
C SER A 54 11.01 -45.68 -11.52
N TRP A 55 10.76 -45.12 -12.71
CA TRP A 55 11.75 -45.05 -13.77
C TRP A 55 12.94 -44.15 -13.38
N LEU A 56 12.66 -42.98 -12.79
CA LEU A 56 13.68 -42.05 -12.31
C LEU A 56 14.52 -42.68 -11.18
N GLU A 57 13.88 -43.25 -10.16
CA GLU A 57 14.53 -43.86 -9.00
C GLU A 57 15.47 -45.01 -9.38
N LYS A 58 15.15 -45.78 -10.43
CA LYS A 58 16.00 -46.87 -10.94
C LYS A 58 17.22 -46.39 -11.70
N ARG A 59 17.17 -45.20 -12.32
CA ARG A 59 18.16 -44.74 -13.29
C ARG A 59 19.06 -43.63 -12.77
N TYR A 60 18.60 -42.87 -11.78
CA TYR A 60 19.34 -41.76 -11.20
C TYR A 60 19.33 -41.84 -9.67
N PRO A 61 20.44 -41.46 -9.00
CA PRO A 61 20.43 -41.30 -7.56
C PRO A 61 19.42 -40.22 -7.14
N HIS A 62 18.82 -40.37 -5.96
CA HIS A 62 17.96 -39.34 -5.37
C HIS A 62 18.75 -38.02 -5.19
N ARG A 63 18.06 -36.89 -5.38
CA ARG A 63 18.57 -35.51 -5.31
C ARG A 63 19.58 -35.15 -6.40
N THR A 64 19.35 -35.69 -7.59
CA THR A 64 20.19 -35.42 -8.76
C THR A 64 19.44 -34.60 -9.80
N ILE A 65 18.77 -35.22 -10.78
CA ILE A 65 18.18 -34.51 -11.92
C ILE A 65 17.12 -33.50 -11.49
N THR A 66 16.17 -33.91 -10.66
CA THR A 66 15.03 -33.08 -10.24
C THR A 66 15.43 -31.99 -9.23
N HIS A 67 16.65 -32.03 -8.71
CA HIS A 67 17.17 -31.08 -7.73
C HIS A 67 18.28 -30.22 -8.32
N SER A 68 18.01 -29.68 -9.52
CA SER A 68 18.99 -28.93 -10.30
C SER A 68 18.41 -27.64 -10.86
N PHE A 69 19.31 -26.69 -11.17
CA PHE A 69 18.94 -25.48 -11.90
C PHE A 69 18.36 -25.81 -13.28
N LEU A 70 18.87 -26.86 -13.93
CA LEU A 70 18.36 -27.34 -15.21
C LEU A 70 16.90 -27.79 -15.09
N ALA A 71 16.56 -28.58 -14.06
CA ALA A 71 15.17 -28.99 -13.83
C ALA A 71 14.25 -27.80 -13.53
N THR A 72 14.72 -26.83 -12.76
CA THR A 72 13.97 -25.58 -12.50
C THR A 72 13.69 -24.82 -13.79
N GLY A 73 14.70 -24.67 -14.65
CA GLY A 73 14.55 -24.03 -15.96
C GLY A 73 13.62 -24.80 -16.89
N ALA A 74 13.70 -26.13 -16.90
CA ALA A 74 12.80 -26.98 -17.69
C ALA A 74 11.34 -26.82 -17.25
N ILE A 75 11.08 -26.80 -15.94
CA ILE A 75 9.72 -26.56 -15.41
C ILE A 75 9.25 -25.15 -15.73
N ALA A 76 10.11 -24.15 -15.60
CA ALA A 76 9.78 -22.77 -15.96
C ALA A 76 9.36 -22.68 -17.44
N LEU A 77 10.07 -23.35 -18.34
CA LEU A 77 9.74 -23.40 -19.78
C LEU A 77 8.45 -24.16 -20.06
N VAL A 78 8.27 -25.35 -19.49
CA VAL A 78 7.06 -26.18 -19.70
C VAL A 78 5.81 -25.47 -19.16
N THR A 79 5.94 -24.76 -18.05
CA THR A 79 4.84 -24.04 -17.42
C THR A 79 4.68 -22.61 -17.93
N LEU A 80 5.55 -22.14 -18.83
CA LEU A 80 5.52 -20.78 -19.39
C LEU A 80 4.15 -20.36 -19.95
N PRO A 81 3.32 -21.23 -20.56
CA PRO A 81 1.97 -20.85 -20.98
C PRO A 81 1.11 -20.23 -19.87
N ILE A 82 1.32 -20.65 -18.60
CA ILE A 82 0.63 -20.09 -17.43
C ILE A 82 0.99 -18.61 -17.24
N ALA A 83 2.21 -18.20 -17.58
CA ALA A 83 2.69 -16.84 -17.42
C ALA A 83 1.88 -15.82 -18.24
N PHE A 84 1.34 -16.23 -19.40
CA PHE A 84 0.52 -15.36 -20.26
C PHE A 84 -0.86 -15.04 -19.67
N VAL A 85 -1.36 -15.87 -18.75
CA VAL A 85 -2.67 -15.67 -18.10
C VAL A 85 -2.50 -15.17 -16.67
N ALA A 86 -1.55 -15.75 -15.93
CA ALA A 86 -1.32 -15.47 -14.51
C ALA A 86 0.17 -15.48 -14.20
N ILE A 87 0.87 -14.40 -14.54
CA ILE A 87 2.32 -14.26 -14.34
C ILE A 87 2.76 -14.54 -12.90
N LYS A 88 2.03 -14.04 -11.90
CA LYS A 88 2.36 -14.26 -10.48
C LYS A 88 2.21 -15.74 -10.07
N LEU A 89 1.24 -16.44 -10.65
CA LEU A 89 1.03 -17.87 -10.39
C LEU A 89 2.17 -18.70 -10.96
N TRP A 90 2.60 -18.38 -12.18
CA TRP A 90 3.78 -19.00 -12.79
C TRP A 90 5.05 -18.72 -11.98
N GLN A 91 5.26 -17.48 -11.54
CA GLN A 91 6.39 -17.12 -10.68
C GLN A 91 6.36 -17.89 -9.35
N ALA A 92 5.20 -18.01 -8.70
CA ALA A 92 5.05 -18.77 -7.46
C ALA A 92 5.35 -20.26 -7.66
N LEU A 93 4.94 -20.84 -8.79
CA LEU A 93 5.24 -22.23 -9.13
C LEU A 93 6.74 -22.46 -9.32
N VAL A 94 7.40 -21.64 -10.14
CA VAL A 94 8.83 -21.78 -10.43
C VAL A 94 9.67 -21.52 -9.18
N LEU A 95 9.33 -20.48 -8.42
CA LEU A 95 10.00 -20.16 -7.16
C LEU A 95 9.78 -21.25 -6.11
N GLY A 96 8.55 -21.77 -6.00
CA GLY A 96 8.23 -22.88 -5.10
C GLY A 96 9.04 -24.13 -5.42
N TYR A 97 9.12 -24.51 -6.70
CA TYR A 97 9.96 -25.63 -7.15
C TYR A 97 11.43 -25.42 -6.79
N PHE A 98 11.97 -24.23 -7.11
CA PHE A 98 13.34 -23.87 -6.80
C PHE A 98 13.63 -23.98 -5.29
N CYS A 99 12.81 -23.32 -4.46
CA CYS A 99 12.92 -23.35 -3.01
C CYS A 99 12.78 -24.76 -2.44
N GLY A 100 11.97 -25.61 -3.07
CA GLY A 100 11.80 -27.03 -2.73
C GLY A 100 13.13 -27.76 -2.69
N TRP A 101 13.83 -27.86 -3.82
CA TRP A 101 15.12 -28.56 -3.85
C TRP A 101 16.25 -27.75 -3.23
N PHE A 102 16.20 -26.41 -3.29
CA PHE A 102 17.23 -25.55 -2.72
C PHE A 102 17.31 -25.71 -1.21
N ALA A 103 16.20 -25.95 -0.52
CA ALA A 103 16.23 -26.21 0.90
C ALA A 103 17.01 -27.50 1.26
N ASP A 104 17.11 -28.46 0.35
CA ASP A 104 17.91 -29.67 0.54
C ASP A 104 19.44 -29.44 0.40
N VAL A 105 19.87 -28.30 -0.15
CA VAL A 105 21.28 -27.87 -0.11
C VAL A 105 21.78 -27.76 1.34
N PHE A 106 20.87 -27.42 2.28
CA PHE A 106 21.18 -27.28 3.70
C PHE A 106 21.23 -28.59 4.48
N THR A 107 20.94 -29.72 3.83
CA THR A 107 20.98 -31.03 4.47
C THR A 107 22.37 -31.66 4.38
N LYS A 108 22.63 -32.66 5.24
CA LYS A 108 23.89 -33.42 5.23
C LYS A 108 24.26 -33.99 3.86
N SER A 109 23.27 -34.43 3.08
CA SER A 109 23.46 -35.08 1.77
C SER A 109 23.68 -34.09 0.63
N GLY A 110 23.16 -32.85 0.74
CA GLY A 110 23.08 -31.88 -0.35
C GLY A 110 22.30 -32.37 -1.56
N VAL A 111 22.54 -31.68 -2.68
CA VAL A 111 21.87 -31.91 -3.98
C VAL A 111 22.85 -31.72 -5.14
N ALA A 112 22.67 -32.41 -6.26
CA ALA A 112 23.47 -32.17 -7.46
C ALA A 112 22.91 -30.99 -8.28
N ALA A 113 23.04 -29.78 -7.72
CA ALA A 113 22.45 -28.55 -8.28
C ALA A 113 22.87 -28.26 -9.74
N PHE A 114 24.07 -28.72 -10.13
CA PHE A 114 24.69 -28.50 -11.45
C PHE A 114 24.71 -29.77 -12.32
N TYR A 115 23.69 -30.63 -12.21
CA TYR A 115 23.50 -31.74 -13.15
C TYR A 115 23.69 -31.26 -14.61
N PRO A 116 24.47 -31.96 -15.47
CA PRO A 116 24.92 -33.35 -15.36
C PRO A 116 26.17 -33.61 -14.49
N SER A 117 26.77 -32.58 -13.88
CA SER A 117 27.87 -32.80 -12.94
C SER A 117 27.37 -33.54 -11.70
N ALA A 118 28.11 -34.56 -11.27
CA ALA A 118 27.83 -35.32 -10.04
C ALA A 118 28.20 -34.55 -8.76
N ALA A 119 28.81 -33.36 -8.88
CA ALA A 119 29.18 -32.53 -7.75
C ALA A 119 27.94 -32.10 -6.95
N ARG A 120 27.96 -32.37 -5.64
CA ARG A 120 26.87 -31.98 -4.73
C ARG A 120 27.12 -30.61 -4.13
N LEU A 121 26.15 -29.72 -4.32
CA LEU A 121 26.08 -28.45 -3.61
C LEU A 121 25.57 -28.72 -2.20
N VAL A 122 26.38 -28.33 -1.21
CA VAL A 122 26.06 -28.45 0.21
C VAL A 122 26.47 -27.16 0.91
N ILE A 123 25.57 -26.54 1.66
CA ILE A 123 25.83 -25.32 2.42
C ILE A 123 25.28 -25.52 3.84
N PRO A 124 26.00 -25.17 4.91
CA PRO A 124 27.36 -24.65 4.96
C PRO A 124 28.43 -25.74 4.81
N GLY A 125 29.66 -25.32 4.51
CA GLY A 125 30.81 -26.22 4.35
C GLY A 125 31.09 -27.09 5.58
N ASN A 126 30.85 -26.57 6.79
CA ASN A 126 31.00 -27.32 8.04
C ASN A 126 29.89 -28.40 8.20
N PRO A 127 30.24 -29.71 8.24
CA PRO A 127 29.28 -30.80 8.39
C PRO A 127 28.40 -30.74 9.65
N GLN A 128 28.88 -30.14 10.74
CA GLN A 128 28.17 -30.06 12.00
C GLN A 128 26.99 -29.07 11.97
N LEU A 129 27.05 -28.08 11.07
CA LEU A 129 26.01 -27.07 10.90
C LEU A 129 24.94 -27.49 9.86
N ARG A 130 25.08 -28.67 9.25
CA ARG A 130 24.14 -29.18 8.25
C ARG A 130 22.92 -29.81 8.92
N LEU A 131 21.75 -29.56 8.33
CA LEU A 131 20.50 -30.05 8.85
C LEU A 131 20.38 -31.57 8.67
N SER A 132 19.92 -32.23 9.73
CA SER A 132 19.52 -33.64 9.69
C SER A 132 18.00 -33.70 9.79
N THR A 133 17.37 -34.52 8.95
CA THR A 133 15.92 -34.73 9.00
C THR A 133 15.51 -35.23 10.38
N GLY A 134 14.51 -34.61 10.99
CA GLY A 134 14.00 -34.90 12.33
C GLY A 134 14.81 -34.30 13.49
N SER A 135 15.87 -33.51 13.23
CA SER A 135 16.71 -32.94 14.30
C SER A 135 16.12 -31.70 14.95
N ASN A 136 16.55 -31.39 16.18
CA ASN A 136 16.18 -30.15 16.89
C ASN A 136 16.52 -28.89 16.09
N ALA A 137 17.61 -28.91 15.32
CA ALA A 137 17.99 -27.80 14.45
C ALA A 137 16.96 -27.57 13.32
N GLU A 138 16.39 -28.64 12.75
CA GLU A 138 15.33 -28.50 11.74
C GLU A 138 14.05 -27.92 12.35
N TYR A 139 13.66 -28.36 13.54
CA TYR A 139 12.50 -27.78 14.24
C TYR A 139 12.71 -26.31 14.59
N PHE A 140 13.93 -25.91 14.97
CA PHE A 140 14.28 -24.52 15.21
C PHE A 140 14.14 -23.69 13.93
N VAL A 141 14.71 -24.15 12.80
CA VAL A 141 14.55 -23.50 11.49
C VAL A 141 13.07 -23.39 11.11
N MET A 142 12.28 -24.43 11.35
CA MET A 142 10.84 -24.42 11.09
C MET A 142 10.11 -23.35 11.94
N ALA A 143 10.43 -23.23 13.23
CA ALA A 143 9.85 -22.20 14.10
C ALA A 143 10.21 -20.79 13.62
N VAL A 144 11.46 -20.55 13.22
CA VAL A 144 11.90 -19.28 12.63
C VAL A 144 11.15 -19.00 11.33
N LEU A 145 11.02 -19.99 10.44
CA LEU A 145 10.29 -19.83 9.17
C LEU A 145 8.82 -19.50 9.38
N ILE A 146 8.16 -20.06 10.40
CA ILE A 146 6.79 -19.73 10.77
C ILE A 146 6.68 -18.27 11.21
N LEU A 147 7.57 -17.82 12.10
CA LEU A 147 7.57 -16.42 12.56
C LEU A 147 7.78 -15.44 11.40
N VAL A 148 8.75 -15.74 10.52
CA VAL A 148 9.03 -14.92 9.34
C VAL A 148 7.87 -14.95 8.35
N ALA A 149 7.22 -16.12 8.14
CA ALA A 149 6.03 -16.23 7.29
C ALA A 149 4.89 -15.36 7.81
N ILE A 150 4.57 -15.45 9.11
CA ILE A 150 3.51 -14.65 9.74
C ILE A 150 3.81 -13.16 9.60
N ALA A 151 5.04 -12.74 9.90
CA ALA A 151 5.45 -11.35 9.77
C ALA A 151 5.33 -10.86 8.31
N SER A 152 5.85 -11.64 7.35
CA SER A 152 5.78 -11.31 5.91
C SER A 152 4.35 -11.20 5.42
N ILE A 153 3.49 -12.19 5.73
CA ILE A 153 2.09 -12.21 5.32
C ILE A 153 1.34 -11.04 5.95
N SER A 154 1.56 -10.75 7.24
CA SER A 154 0.93 -9.63 7.93
C SER A 154 1.31 -8.28 7.31
N ILE A 155 2.59 -8.07 7.01
CA ILE A 155 3.06 -6.84 6.37
C ILE A 155 2.46 -6.70 4.96
N ASN A 156 2.48 -7.77 4.17
CA ASN A 156 1.95 -7.76 2.81
C ASN A 156 0.42 -7.58 2.79
N SER A 157 -0.32 -8.07 3.79
CA SER A 157 -1.75 -7.83 3.91
C SER A 157 -2.12 -6.38 4.23
N ASN A 158 -1.21 -5.61 4.84
CA ASN A 158 -1.43 -4.23 5.26
C ASN A 158 -0.94 -3.18 4.24
N GLY A 159 -0.75 -3.57 2.98
CA GLY A 159 -0.28 -2.68 1.91
C GLY A 159 1.23 -2.74 1.65
N GLY A 160 1.92 -3.75 2.19
CA GLY A 160 3.30 -4.06 1.85
C GLY A 160 4.34 -3.32 2.70
N ILE A 161 5.59 -3.80 2.58
CA ILE A 161 6.74 -3.35 3.40
C ILE A 161 6.98 -1.85 3.25
N LEU A 162 6.89 -1.32 2.03
CA LEU A 162 7.16 0.10 1.74
C LEU A 162 6.12 1.03 2.38
N ARG A 163 4.84 0.64 2.38
CA ARG A 163 3.78 1.42 3.01
C ARG A 163 3.98 1.51 4.53
N THR A 164 4.20 0.36 5.17
CA THR A 164 4.47 0.28 6.61
C THR A 164 5.76 1.04 6.99
N PHE A 165 6.79 0.97 6.14
CA PHE A 165 8.02 1.71 6.35
C PHE A 165 7.81 3.24 6.26
N ASN A 166 7.12 3.70 5.21
CA ASN A 166 6.84 5.12 5.00
C ASN A 166 5.97 5.72 6.10
N SER A 167 4.95 5.00 6.57
CA SER A 167 4.10 5.46 7.67
C SER A 167 4.84 5.48 9.01
N THR A 168 5.65 4.46 9.31
CA THR A 168 6.44 4.40 10.56
C THR A 168 7.47 5.53 10.63
N LEU A 169 8.13 5.83 9.50
CA LEU A 169 9.06 6.95 9.41
C LEU A 169 8.37 8.30 9.29
N GLY A 170 7.05 8.34 9.07
CA GLY A 170 6.26 9.56 8.91
C GLY A 170 6.61 10.33 7.64
N ILE A 171 6.94 9.64 6.55
CA ILE A 171 7.19 10.28 5.26
C ILE A 171 5.88 10.86 4.73
N PRO A 172 5.83 12.10 4.19
CA PRO A 172 4.60 12.75 3.75
C PRO A 172 3.71 11.92 2.80
N SER A 173 4.31 11.16 1.87
CA SER A 173 3.57 10.27 0.96
C SER A 173 2.83 9.15 1.71
N GLY A 174 3.44 8.58 2.76
CA GLY A 174 2.79 7.57 3.61
C GLY A 174 1.62 8.16 4.39
N ALA A 175 1.74 9.41 4.85
CA ALA A 175 0.65 10.12 5.53
C ALA A 175 -0.55 10.35 4.59
N VAL A 176 -0.30 10.79 3.35
CA VAL A 176 -1.34 10.93 2.31
C VAL A 176 -2.06 9.59 2.08
N GLU A 177 -1.32 8.49 2.02
CA GLU A 177 -1.90 7.18 1.77
C GLU A 177 -2.82 6.71 2.92
N ILE A 178 -2.44 6.94 4.17
CA ILE A 178 -3.28 6.66 5.34
C ILE A 178 -4.58 7.46 5.25
N VAL A 179 -4.48 8.75 4.93
CA VAL A 179 -5.63 9.65 4.81
C VAL A 179 -6.58 9.19 3.70
N ASN A 180 -6.06 8.75 2.55
CA ASN A 180 -6.87 8.19 1.48
C ASN A 180 -7.61 6.92 1.88
N THR A 181 -6.97 6.03 2.67
CA THR A 181 -7.60 4.77 3.07
C THR A 181 -8.56 4.89 4.25
N GLU A 182 -8.30 5.81 5.18
CA GLU A 182 -8.99 5.85 6.48
C GLU A 182 -9.80 7.14 6.70
N GLY A 183 -9.53 8.21 5.95
CA GLY A 183 -10.15 9.52 6.12
C GLY A 183 -11.64 9.59 5.80
N SER A 184 -12.24 8.49 5.34
CA SER A 184 -13.69 8.35 5.18
C SER A 184 -14.39 7.80 6.43
N GLN A 185 -13.65 7.11 7.30
CA GLN A 185 -14.19 6.39 8.46
C GLN A 185 -13.80 7.03 9.78
N TYR A 186 -12.64 7.69 9.83
CA TYR A 186 -12.11 8.31 11.04
C TYR A 186 -11.73 9.77 10.81
N LEU A 187 -11.93 10.58 11.84
CA LEU A 187 -11.29 11.87 11.98
C LEU A 187 -9.82 11.63 12.25
N LEU A 188 -8.96 12.21 11.42
CA LEU A 188 -7.52 12.02 11.47
C LEU A 188 -6.85 13.30 11.98
N MET A 189 -5.88 13.13 12.88
CA MET A 189 -5.01 14.21 13.37
C MET A 189 -3.59 13.96 12.86
N ALA A 190 -2.96 14.98 12.29
CA ALA A 190 -1.60 14.92 11.81
C ALA A 190 -0.67 15.70 12.73
N GLN A 191 0.30 15.02 13.35
CA GLN A 191 1.45 15.68 13.96
C GLN A 191 2.47 15.99 12.86
N VAL A 192 2.72 17.28 12.65
CA VAL A 192 3.59 17.77 11.59
C VAL A 192 4.90 18.26 12.19
N TYR A 193 6.01 17.79 11.62
CA TYR A 193 7.35 18.29 11.88
C TYR A 193 7.89 18.91 10.60
N GLY A 194 8.34 20.15 10.68
CA GLY A 194 8.84 20.85 9.49
C GLY A 194 9.16 22.30 9.78
N ARG A 195 8.91 23.15 8.79
CA ARG A 195 9.08 24.59 8.90
C ARG A 195 8.02 25.36 8.10
N TRP A 196 7.72 26.56 8.56
CA TRP A 196 6.94 27.53 7.79
C TRP A 196 7.73 27.98 6.55
N ALA A 197 7.08 28.02 5.38
CA ALA A 197 7.74 28.38 4.14
C ALA A 197 8.21 29.84 4.11
N ILE A 198 7.42 30.76 4.68
CA ILE A 198 7.77 32.19 4.73
C ILE A 198 8.67 32.49 5.91
N ALA A 199 8.19 32.22 7.14
CA ALA A 199 8.91 32.59 8.36
C ALA A 199 10.17 31.74 8.62
N GLN A 200 10.32 30.60 7.94
CA GLN A 200 11.42 29.63 8.13
C GLN A 200 11.57 29.09 9.57
N GLN A 201 10.57 29.35 10.42
CA GLN A 201 10.52 28.84 11.79
C GLN A 201 10.10 27.38 11.80
N SER A 202 10.64 26.61 12.76
CA SER A 202 10.28 25.19 12.93
C SER A 202 8.84 25.03 13.39
N VAL A 203 8.13 24.06 12.81
CA VAL A 203 6.78 23.62 13.20
C VAL A 203 6.85 22.26 13.85
N ASN A 204 6.20 22.13 15.00
CA ASN A 204 5.94 20.86 15.66
C ASN A 204 4.55 20.89 16.32
N GLU A 205 3.51 20.82 15.50
CA GLU A 205 2.12 21.03 15.94
C GLU A 205 1.19 19.94 15.41
N LYS A 206 0.04 19.77 16.08
CA LYS A 206 -1.04 18.88 15.65
C LYS A 206 -2.07 19.65 14.86
N PHE A 207 -2.46 19.09 13.72
CA PHE A 207 -3.50 19.65 12.86
C PHE A 207 -4.58 18.61 12.58
N GLU A 208 -5.81 19.07 12.36
CA GLU A 208 -6.91 18.22 11.88
C GLU A 208 -6.74 18.01 10.37
N VAL A 209 -6.81 16.76 9.90
CA VAL A 209 -6.70 16.47 8.47
C VAL A 209 -8.05 16.66 7.78
N VAL A 210 -8.08 17.50 6.74
CA VAL A 210 -9.30 17.75 5.96
C VAL A 210 -9.40 16.83 4.75
N ARG A 211 -8.36 16.84 3.90
CA ARG A 211 -8.27 16.02 2.71
C ARG A 211 -6.84 15.93 2.16
N PRO A 212 -6.54 14.94 1.31
CA PRO A 212 -5.33 14.97 0.50
C PRO A 212 -5.50 15.95 -0.68
N LEU A 213 -4.42 16.67 -0.99
CA LEU A 213 -4.35 17.60 -2.14
C LEU A 213 -3.60 16.97 -3.31
N THR A 214 -2.46 16.35 -3.03
CA THR A 214 -1.61 15.66 -4.01
C THR A 214 -1.11 14.34 -3.42
N GLN A 215 -0.20 13.65 -4.12
CA GLN A 215 0.43 12.43 -3.60
C GLN A 215 1.39 12.67 -2.42
N THR A 216 1.75 13.93 -2.16
CA THR A 216 2.72 14.31 -1.12
C THR A 216 2.19 15.38 -0.17
N ASP A 217 1.06 16.00 -0.49
CA ASP A 217 0.54 17.15 0.24
C ASP A 217 -0.86 16.88 0.80
N LEU A 218 -1.06 17.34 2.03
CA LEU A 218 -2.30 17.30 2.76
C LEU A 218 -2.82 18.72 2.99
N LEU A 219 -4.14 18.86 3.00
CA LEU A 219 -4.81 20.04 3.53
C LEU A 219 -5.11 19.82 5.00
N LEU A 220 -4.48 20.64 5.85
CA LEU A 220 -4.57 20.53 7.30
C LEU A 220 -5.20 21.79 7.90
N LYS A 221 -5.99 21.63 8.96
CA LYS A 221 -6.68 22.70 9.68
C LYS A 221 -6.09 22.84 11.09
N ASN A 222 -5.70 24.06 11.47
CA ASN A 222 -5.22 24.33 12.84
C ASN A 222 -6.41 24.56 13.81
N ALA A 223 -6.11 24.67 15.10
CA ALA A 223 -7.11 24.92 16.15
C ALA A 223 -7.90 26.23 15.96
N SER A 224 -7.33 27.21 15.25
CA SER A 224 -8.00 28.47 14.88
C SER A 224 -8.97 28.33 13.70
N GLY A 225 -9.04 27.17 13.05
CA GLY A 225 -9.84 26.95 11.85
C GLY A 225 -9.14 27.30 10.52
N THR A 226 -7.93 27.87 10.58
CA THR A 226 -7.15 28.22 9.37
C THR A 226 -6.62 26.98 8.66
N LEU A 227 -6.70 26.97 7.33
CA LEU A 227 -6.24 25.88 6.49
C LEU A 227 -4.83 26.13 5.93
N TYR A 228 -4.04 25.07 5.86
CA TYR A 228 -2.66 25.10 5.36
C TYR A 228 -2.42 23.90 4.45
N ARG A 229 -1.70 24.12 3.34
CA ARG A 229 -1.15 23.03 2.55
C ARG A 229 0.18 22.61 3.15
N VAL A 230 0.25 21.34 3.54
CA VAL A 230 1.38 20.76 4.27
C VAL A 230 1.90 19.55 3.52
N GLY A 231 3.20 19.54 3.21
CA GLY A 231 3.77 18.46 2.41
C GLY A 231 5.21 18.75 2.00
N SER A 232 5.63 18.13 0.90
CA SER A 232 6.98 18.28 0.34
C SER A 232 7.04 19.23 -0.87
N SER A 233 5.90 19.70 -1.36
CA SER A 233 5.84 20.57 -2.54
C SER A 233 6.28 22.01 -2.26
N GLN A 234 6.66 22.72 -3.33
CA GLN A 234 7.09 24.12 -3.24
C GLN A 234 5.96 25.09 -2.86
N ASN A 235 4.71 24.74 -3.19
CA ASN A 235 3.53 25.57 -2.92
C ASN A 235 2.94 25.33 -1.51
N CYS A 236 3.64 24.62 -0.63
CA CYS A 236 3.20 24.36 0.72
C CYS A 236 3.51 25.54 1.64
N GLN A 237 2.52 25.99 2.43
CA GLN A 237 2.77 26.95 3.50
C GLN A 237 3.62 26.33 4.62
N ILE A 238 3.50 25.02 4.84
CA ILE A 238 4.34 24.27 5.78
C ILE A 238 5.07 23.16 5.01
N ILE A 239 6.40 23.28 4.94
CA ILE A 239 7.26 22.25 4.36
C ILE A 239 7.53 21.20 5.44
N ALA A 240 6.88 20.05 5.29
CA ALA A 240 6.96 18.96 6.26
C ALA A 240 8.13 18.03 5.95
N SER A 241 9.00 17.84 6.94
CA SER A 241 9.99 16.75 6.94
C SER A 241 9.37 15.44 7.40
N ARG A 242 8.37 15.50 8.30
CA ARG A 242 7.68 14.32 8.84
C ARG A 242 6.22 14.63 9.15
N ILE A 243 5.32 13.72 8.80
CA ILE A 243 3.89 13.78 9.10
C ILE A 243 3.47 12.44 9.72
N LEU A 244 3.03 12.46 10.97
CA LEU A 244 2.48 11.29 11.67
C LEU A 244 0.97 11.44 11.78
N VAL A 245 0.23 10.50 11.21
CA VAL A 245 -1.25 10.53 11.20
C VAL A 245 -1.77 9.58 12.27
N GLU A 246 -2.62 10.10 13.16
CA GLU A 246 -3.25 9.38 14.26
C GLU A 246 -4.78 9.40 14.08
N ARG A 247 -5.43 8.26 14.38
CA ARG A 247 -6.89 8.16 14.40
C ARG A 247 -7.41 8.81 15.67
N SER A 248 -8.40 9.70 15.55
CA SER A 248 -9.02 10.39 16.68
C SER A 248 -10.38 9.78 17.03
N ARG A 249 -11.40 9.98 16.19
CA ARG A 249 -12.79 9.55 16.45
C ARG A 249 -13.44 9.02 15.17
N PRO A 250 -14.39 8.08 15.23
CA PRO A 250 -15.14 7.66 14.05
C PRO A 250 -15.99 8.82 13.50
N ILE A 251 -16.18 8.85 12.19
CA ILE A 251 -16.96 9.90 11.50
C ILE A 251 -18.01 9.30 10.57
N LYS A 252 -19.04 10.10 10.30
CA LYS A 252 -20.00 9.89 9.22
C LYS A 252 -19.87 11.03 8.21
N LEU A 253 -19.52 10.68 6.98
CA LEU A 253 -19.47 11.64 5.88
C LEU A 253 -20.83 11.73 5.20
N GLN A 254 -21.33 12.96 5.06
CA GLN A 254 -22.49 13.27 4.23
C GLN A 254 -21.99 14.14 3.07
N VAL A 255 -22.26 13.69 1.85
CA VAL A 255 -21.90 14.42 0.63
C VAL A 255 -23.19 14.78 -0.09
N GLN A 256 -23.35 16.06 -0.42
CA GLN A 256 -24.49 16.57 -1.17
C GLN A 256 -23.99 17.36 -2.36
N GLU A 257 -24.48 17.01 -3.54
CA GLU A 257 -24.25 17.79 -4.76
C GLU A 257 -25.37 18.81 -4.91
N LEU A 258 -25.00 20.04 -5.23
CA LEU A 258 -25.89 21.15 -5.52
C LEU A 258 -25.52 21.70 -6.88
N GLN A 259 -26.54 21.93 -7.70
CA GLN A 259 -26.41 22.59 -8.99
C GLN A 259 -27.17 23.91 -8.88
N LEU A 260 -26.47 25.02 -9.03
CA LEU A 260 -27.05 26.35 -9.00
C LEU A 260 -27.31 26.80 -10.45
N THR A 261 -28.51 27.32 -10.68
CA THR A 261 -28.90 27.93 -11.95
C THR A 261 -29.40 29.34 -11.65
N ASP A 262 -28.48 30.29 -11.63
CA ASP A 262 -28.75 31.70 -11.37
C ASP A 262 -29.48 31.94 -10.03
N GLU A 263 -28.88 31.43 -8.96
CA GLU A 263 -29.43 31.53 -7.59
C GLU A 263 -28.54 32.39 -6.70
N VAL A 264 -29.16 33.05 -5.72
CA VAL A 264 -28.44 33.83 -4.70
C VAL A 264 -27.72 32.89 -3.75
N ILE A 265 -26.40 33.00 -3.65
CA ILE A 265 -25.56 32.09 -2.85
C ILE A 265 -25.98 32.09 -1.38
N ALA A 266 -26.37 33.24 -0.82
CA ALA A 266 -26.83 33.34 0.57
C ALA A 266 -28.03 32.46 0.88
N GLU A 267 -29.00 32.37 -0.03
CA GLU A 267 -30.23 31.59 0.16
C GLU A 267 -29.94 30.08 0.13
N VAL A 268 -29.13 29.65 -0.84
CA VAL A 268 -28.73 28.25 -1.02
C VAL A 268 -27.92 27.74 0.18
N LEU A 269 -27.02 28.59 0.70
CA LEU A 269 -26.10 28.22 1.77
C LEU A 269 -26.64 28.50 3.19
N ALA A 270 -27.78 29.18 3.34
CA ALA A 270 -28.38 29.49 4.65
C ALA A 270 -28.59 28.25 5.53
N GLN A 271 -28.99 27.13 4.93
CA GLN A 271 -29.22 25.86 5.63
C GLN A 271 -27.94 25.21 6.21
N TYR A 272 -26.75 25.67 5.80
CA TYR A 272 -25.45 25.12 6.24
C TYR A 272 -24.73 26.03 7.25
N GLN A 273 -25.36 27.09 7.76
CA GLN A 273 -24.77 28.03 8.73
C GLN A 273 -24.75 27.53 10.19
N SER A 274 -25.51 26.49 10.55
CA SER A 274 -25.63 25.99 11.94
C SER A 274 -24.29 25.57 12.55
N PHE A 275 -24.14 25.58 13.89
CA PHE A 275 -22.93 25.22 14.69
C PHE A 275 -22.17 23.93 14.27
N THR A 276 -22.80 23.03 13.49
CA THR A 276 -22.14 21.88 12.84
C THR A 276 -21.23 22.27 11.65
N SER A 277 -21.09 23.56 11.35
CA SER A 277 -20.40 24.10 10.17
C SER A 277 -18.86 24.10 10.25
N GLU A 278 -18.26 23.89 11.44
CA GLU A 278 -16.79 23.83 11.59
C GLU A 278 -16.11 22.71 10.79
N ARG A 279 -16.88 21.71 10.32
CA ARG A 279 -16.41 20.61 9.48
C ARG A 279 -17.28 20.39 8.24
N THR A 280 -17.87 21.48 7.75
CA THR A 280 -18.54 21.52 6.45
C THR A 280 -17.59 22.19 5.46
N TYR A 281 -17.31 21.51 4.36
CA TYR A 281 -16.38 21.97 3.33
C TYR A 281 -17.09 21.98 1.98
N ILE A 282 -17.02 23.11 1.28
CA ILE A 282 -17.61 23.30 -0.03
C ILE A 282 -16.49 23.18 -1.07
N ASN A 283 -16.72 22.36 -2.10
CA ASN A 283 -15.83 22.25 -3.25
C ASN A 283 -16.64 22.43 -4.53
N GLY A 284 -16.08 23.08 -5.54
CA GLY A 284 -16.79 23.25 -6.82
C GLY A 284 -16.34 24.47 -7.59
N THR A 285 -17.09 24.77 -8.64
CA THR A 285 -16.86 25.94 -9.49
C THR A 285 -18.17 26.66 -9.73
N LEU A 286 -18.14 27.96 -9.49
CA LEU A 286 -19.25 28.88 -9.67
C LEU A 286 -18.87 29.92 -10.72
N ALA A 287 -19.75 30.15 -11.67
CA ALA A 287 -19.74 31.35 -12.51
C ALA A 287 -20.59 32.39 -11.79
N VAL A 288 -19.94 33.46 -11.35
CA VAL A 288 -20.55 34.59 -10.63
C VAL A 288 -20.81 35.71 -11.64
N GLU A 289 -22.04 36.18 -11.68
CA GLU A 289 -22.44 37.32 -12.51
C GLU A 289 -22.04 38.65 -11.85
N ASP A 290 -21.80 39.69 -12.65
CA ASP A 290 -21.41 41.03 -12.19
C ASP A 290 -20.17 41.04 -11.27
N ALA A 291 -19.21 40.16 -11.54
CA ALA A 291 -18.01 39.98 -10.70
C ALA A 291 -16.92 41.05 -10.91
N GLU A 292 -17.24 42.20 -11.50
CA GLU A 292 -16.27 43.27 -11.81
C GLU A 292 -15.65 43.86 -10.53
N ASP A 293 -16.47 44.06 -9.50
CA ASP A 293 -16.07 44.59 -8.19
C ASP A 293 -15.68 43.50 -7.19
N LEU A 294 -15.78 42.22 -7.57
CA LEU A 294 -15.48 41.10 -6.69
C LEU A 294 -13.96 40.96 -6.51
N VAL A 295 -13.47 41.30 -5.31
CA VAL A 295 -12.07 41.13 -4.91
C VAL A 295 -11.95 40.01 -3.89
N ILE A 296 -11.23 38.95 -4.24
CA ILE A 296 -10.94 37.84 -3.33
C ILE A 296 -9.53 38.01 -2.76
N PRO A 297 -9.36 38.16 -1.44
CA PRO A 297 -8.04 38.29 -0.84
C PRO A 297 -7.25 36.99 -1.01
N THR A 298 -5.96 37.13 -1.35
CA THR A 298 -5.01 36.01 -1.43
C THR A 298 -4.03 36.08 -0.27
N HIS A 299 -3.78 34.95 0.36
CA HIS A 299 -2.95 34.85 1.55
C HIS A 299 -1.70 34.03 1.25
N ALA A 300 -0.53 34.60 1.52
CA ALA A 300 0.73 33.88 1.33
C ALA A 300 0.99 32.86 2.46
N ASP A 301 0.44 33.12 3.65
CA ASP A 301 0.67 32.36 4.88
C ASP A 301 -0.40 31.30 5.15
N SER A 302 -1.54 31.33 4.46
CA SER A 302 -2.61 30.34 4.56
C SER A 302 -3.00 29.77 3.19
N PHE A 303 -3.81 28.71 3.19
CA PHE A 303 -4.30 28.11 1.96
C PHE A 303 -5.52 28.87 1.45
N ASP A 304 -5.42 29.43 0.25
CA ASP A 304 -6.55 30.09 -0.42
C ASP A 304 -7.62 29.05 -0.78
N THR A 305 -8.72 29.06 -0.03
CA THR A 305 -9.88 28.18 -0.23
C THR A 305 -10.76 28.65 -1.38
N ILE A 306 -10.71 29.93 -1.72
CA ILE A 306 -11.49 30.57 -2.78
C ILE A 306 -10.53 31.26 -3.73
N THR A 307 -10.62 30.92 -5.01
CA THR A 307 -9.81 31.56 -6.06
C THR A 307 -10.72 32.12 -7.14
N LEU A 308 -10.41 33.33 -7.61
CA LEU A 308 -11.16 34.02 -8.66
C LEU A 308 -10.35 34.06 -9.95
N GLN A 309 -11.01 33.69 -11.06
CA GLN A 309 -10.53 33.96 -12.41
C GLN A 309 -11.56 34.85 -13.11
N GLN A 310 -11.25 36.13 -13.25
CA GLN A 310 -12.13 37.07 -13.94
C GLN A 310 -12.11 36.85 -15.46
N GLN A 311 -13.29 36.80 -16.07
CA GLN A 311 -13.48 36.78 -17.52
C GLN A 311 -14.54 37.83 -17.92
N ARG A 312 -14.08 39.06 -18.17
CA ARG A 312 -14.96 40.20 -18.52
C ARG A 312 -16.09 40.36 -17.50
N GLU A 313 -17.33 40.06 -17.87
CA GLU A 313 -18.55 40.24 -17.08
C GLU A 313 -18.85 39.06 -16.14
N VAL A 314 -18.19 37.90 -16.33
CA VAL A 314 -18.41 36.70 -15.50
C VAL A 314 -17.12 36.32 -14.76
N GLY A 315 -17.22 36.17 -13.45
CA GLY A 315 -16.13 35.70 -12.60
C GLY A 315 -16.23 34.20 -12.36
N VAL A 316 -15.24 33.41 -12.78
CA VAL A 316 -15.18 31.99 -12.43
C VAL A 316 -14.51 31.84 -11.07
N VAL A 317 -15.30 31.52 -10.06
CA VAL A 317 -14.85 31.23 -8.70
C VAL A 317 -14.67 29.74 -8.51
N ARG A 318 -13.49 29.32 -8.07
CA ARG A 318 -13.20 27.94 -7.68
C ARG A 318 -13.08 27.84 -6.17
N LEU A 319 -13.88 26.95 -5.60
CA LEU A 319 -13.93 26.64 -4.17
C LEU A 319 -13.18 25.33 -3.91
N GLU A 320 -12.20 25.38 -3.01
CA GLU A 320 -11.40 24.26 -2.56
C GLU A 320 -11.47 24.14 -1.03
N SER A 321 -12.46 23.37 -0.57
CA SER A 321 -12.70 23.11 0.85
C SER A 321 -12.94 24.39 1.66
N ALA A 322 -13.64 25.35 1.03
CA ALA A 322 -14.05 26.60 1.65
C ALA A 322 -15.12 26.35 2.71
N SER A 323 -15.08 27.13 3.79
CA SER A 323 -16.11 27.07 4.82
C SER A 323 -17.37 27.80 4.36
N PRO A 324 -18.59 27.37 4.76
CA PRO A 324 -19.81 28.08 4.39
C PRO A 324 -19.79 29.56 4.82
N ALA A 325 -19.24 29.87 5.98
CA ALA A 325 -19.16 31.24 6.50
C ALA A 325 -18.27 32.15 5.62
N GLU A 326 -17.13 31.63 5.15
CA GLU A 326 -16.20 32.34 4.27
C GLU A 326 -16.81 32.61 2.89
N VAL A 327 -17.49 31.60 2.32
CA VAL A 327 -18.21 31.73 1.05
C VAL A 327 -19.30 32.79 1.15
N LEU A 328 -20.09 32.76 2.23
CA LEU A 328 -21.16 33.73 2.47
C LEU A 328 -20.64 35.15 2.66
N SER A 329 -19.51 35.33 3.37
CA SER A 329 -18.97 36.67 3.59
C SER A 329 -18.45 37.35 2.33
N LEU A 330 -18.02 36.56 1.33
CA LEU A 330 -17.41 37.08 0.10
C LEU A 330 -18.37 37.06 -1.09
N LEU A 331 -19.23 36.04 -1.17
CA LEU A 331 -20.06 35.75 -2.34
C LEU A 331 -21.56 35.73 -2.03
N GLY A 332 -21.98 35.99 -0.79
CA GLY A 332 -23.37 35.80 -0.36
C GLY A 332 -24.39 36.60 -1.18
N ASP A 333 -24.05 37.82 -1.56
CA ASP A 333 -24.95 38.74 -2.27
C ASP A 333 -24.95 38.55 -3.79
N TYR A 334 -24.10 37.65 -4.32
CA TYR A 334 -23.97 37.45 -5.76
C TYR A 334 -24.85 36.31 -6.27
N TYR A 335 -25.28 36.47 -7.51
CA TYR A 335 -25.92 35.42 -8.30
C TYR A 335 -24.85 34.53 -8.92
N ALA A 336 -25.05 33.22 -8.81
CA ALA A 336 -24.11 32.27 -9.36
C ALA A 336 -24.77 31.05 -10.00
N SER A 337 -24.11 30.55 -11.03
CA SER A 337 -24.44 29.32 -11.73
C SER A 337 -23.27 28.35 -11.66
N GLY A 338 -23.52 27.07 -11.37
CA GLY A 338 -22.45 26.08 -11.34
C GLY A 338 -22.73 24.89 -10.43
N SER A 339 -21.67 24.10 -10.19
CA SER A 339 -21.77 22.86 -9.41
C SER A 339 -20.97 22.97 -8.12
N LEU A 340 -21.61 22.62 -7.02
CA LEU A 340 -21.04 22.56 -5.69
C LEU A 340 -21.21 21.17 -5.09
N ILE A 341 -20.18 20.74 -4.37
CA ILE A 341 -20.17 19.51 -3.57
C ILE A 341 -19.94 19.95 -2.14
N ILE A 342 -20.96 19.77 -1.31
CA ILE A 342 -20.91 20.02 0.12
C ILE A 342 -20.57 18.73 0.83
N ARG A 343 -19.42 18.72 1.51
CA ARG A 343 -18.98 17.61 2.35
C ARG A 343 -19.11 18.00 3.82
N LYS A 344 -20.01 17.33 4.54
CA LYS A 344 -20.20 17.48 5.97
C LYS A 344 -19.59 16.30 6.71
N VAL A 345 -18.71 16.59 7.68
CA VAL A 345 -18.06 15.58 8.52
C VAL A 345 -18.70 15.61 9.91
N GLU A 346 -19.48 14.59 10.23
CA GLU A 346 -20.10 14.43 11.54
C GLU A 346 -19.28 13.46 12.39
N VAL A 347 -18.87 13.87 13.58
CA VAL A 347 -18.13 13.03 14.52
C VAL A 347 -19.12 12.22 15.35
N LEU A 348 -18.92 10.90 15.39
CA LEU A 348 -19.79 9.95 16.09
C LEU A 348 -19.46 9.80 17.58
#